data_AF-A0A367IRF4-F1
#
_entry.id   AF-A0A367IRF4-F1
#
_cell.length_a   1.000
_cell.length_b   1.000
_cell.length_c   1.000
_cell.angle_alpha   90.00
_cell.angle_beta   90.00
_cell.angle_gamma   90.00
#
_symmetry.space_group_name_H-M   'P 1'
#
loop_
_entity.id
_entity.type
_entity.pdbx_description
1 polymer ?
#
loop_
_entity_poly.entity_id
_entity_poly.type
_entity_poly.pdbx_seq_one_letter_code
_entity_poly.pdbx_strand_id
1 'polypeptide(L)'
;PEMDISEEDKILLSAPRDGENGAGSASRRPNVTWLRRSEYIAHDARVIKNRKEGVENKFARSGESASKRSYDTTREQVAGIENTFKPVPVDLQHPQTKSKARKITPLLPDMACWENIYTIGQFSAEPADEPRKAKRKAYASSNDPDQPRPSALDGTDRGILRPMVNPHDPSDTYLVWFLPNGESTARLVQQKEDPSISLSDGRLTYNAVCDYEYSNDAGSGTKYLLLSNHEGHDGEIMAYCPIRSKMNVRKKRALSAKLKYLDDYEKPNVLTVTYQ
;
A
#
# COMPACT_ATOMS: atom_id res chain seq x y z
N PRO A 1 -77.48 16.49 27.80
CA PRO A 1 -76.80 15.18 27.86
C PRO A 1 -76.26 14.83 26.48
N GLU A 2 -75.02 15.25 26.21
CA GLU A 2 -74.30 14.89 24.98
C GLU A 2 -73.69 13.52 25.20
N MET A 3 -74.11 12.55 24.40
CA MET A 3 -73.53 11.20 24.39
C MET A 3 -72.20 11.26 23.64
N ASP A 4 -71.12 10.99 24.35
CA ASP A 4 -69.77 10.91 23.79
C ASP A 4 -69.66 9.61 22.96
N ILE A 5 -69.71 9.75 21.64
CA ILE A 5 -69.60 8.62 20.70
C ILE A 5 -68.11 8.26 20.58
N SER A 6 -67.80 6.98 20.79
CA SER A 6 -66.44 6.44 20.72
C SER A 6 -65.79 6.69 19.35
N GLU A 7 -64.46 6.88 19.30
CA GLU A 7 -63.76 7.18 18.05
C GLU A 7 -63.86 6.05 17.01
N GLU A 8 -64.01 4.81 17.46
CA GLU A 8 -64.19 3.64 16.61
C GLU A 8 -65.56 3.68 15.90
N ASP A 9 -66.61 4.13 16.59
CA ASP A 9 -67.95 4.26 16.02
C ASP A 9 -68.07 5.42 15.02
N LYS A 10 -67.23 6.48 15.16
CA LYS A 10 -67.17 7.58 14.17
C LYS A 10 -66.68 7.12 12.80
N ILE A 11 -65.81 6.11 12.75
CA ILE A 11 -65.26 5.57 11.49
C ILE A 11 -66.34 4.84 10.71
N LEU A 12 -67.24 4.13 11.40
CA LEU A 12 -68.35 3.38 10.81
C LEU A 12 -69.52 4.27 10.32
N LEU A 13 -69.60 5.51 10.83
CA LEU A 13 -70.57 6.51 10.41
C LEU A 13 -70.09 7.37 9.22
N SER A 14 -68.85 7.18 8.77
CA SER A 14 -68.35 7.83 7.54
C SER A 14 -68.80 7.05 6.31
N ALA A 15 -69.36 7.75 5.31
CA ALA A 15 -69.84 7.13 4.08
C ALA A 15 -68.71 6.31 3.41
N PRO A 16 -69.02 5.16 2.79
CA PRO A 16 -68.01 4.33 2.12
C PRO A 16 -67.25 5.18 1.11
N ARG A 17 -65.94 5.30 1.30
CA ARG A 17 -65.08 5.98 0.33
C ARG A 17 -64.93 5.02 -0.85
N ASP A 18 -65.72 5.25 -1.91
CA ASP A 18 -65.57 4.54 -3.17
C ASP A 18 -64.09 4.56 -3.59
N GLY A 19 -63.56 3.37 -3.87
CA GLY A 19 -62.13 3.05 -3.98
C GLY A 19 -61.43 3.64 -5.20
N GLU A 20 -61.55 4.95 -5.44
CA GLU A 20 -60.85 5.65 -6.53
C GLU A 20 -59.84 6.68 -6.04
N ASN A 21 -59.71 6.95 -4.73
CA ASN A 21 -58.72 7.91 -4.21
C ASN A 21 -58.07 7.47 -2.89
N GLY A 22 -57.54 6.24 -2.87
CA GLY A 22 -56.77 5.69 -1.74
C GLY A 22 -55.45 5.07 -2.20
N ALA A 23 -54.32 5.68 -1.80
CA ALA A 23 -52.99 5.08 -1.81
C ALA A 23 -52.50 4.55 -3.17
N GLY A 24 -52.09 5.47 -4.04
CA GLY A 24 -51.46 5.17 -5.32
C GLY A 24 -50.27 4.23 -5.20
N SER A 25 -50.27 3.19 -6.03
CA SER A 25 -49.17 2.48 -6.70
C SER A 25 -47.75 2.46 -6.08
N ALA A 26 -47.60 2.56 -4.77
CA ALA A 26 -46.33 2.35 -4.06
C ALA A 26 -46.02 0.85 -3.94
N SER A 27 -46.43 0.05 -4.93
CA SER A 27 -45.90 -1.28 -5.16
C SER A 27 -44.44 -1.10 -5.59
N ARG A 28 -43.55 -1.64 -4.77
CA ARG A 28 -42.09 -1.63 -4.92
C ARG A 28 -41.72 -1.85 -6.38
N ARG A 29 -41.18 -0.81 -7.04
CA ARG A 29 -40.72 -0.92 -8.43
C ARG A 29 -39.75 -2.10 -8.53
N PRO A 30 -39.96 -3.05 -9.47
CA PRO A 30 -39.11 -4.23 -9.58
C PRO A 30 -37.66 -3.79 -9.82
N ASN A 31 -36.72 -4.40 -9.09
CA ASN A 31 -35.30 -4.17 -9.31
C ASN A 31 -34.85 -4.95 -10.55
N VAL A 32 -34.88 -4.27 -11.69
CA VAL A 32 -34.52 -4.84 -12.99
C VAL A 32 -33.05 -4.56 -13.26
N THR A 33 -32.22 -5.61 -13.31
CA THR A 33 -30.75 -5.50 -13.38
C THR A 33 -30.22 -4.81 -14.65
N TRP A 34 -31.02 -4.77 -15.71
CA TRP A 34 -30.68 -4.10 -16.97
C TRP A 34 -31.23 -2.67 -17.09
N LEU A 35 -32.19 -2.28 -16.25
CA LEU A 35 -32.78 -0.94 -16.28
C LEU A 35 -32.06 -0.04 -15.27
N ARG A 36 -31.19 0.84 -15.78
CA ARG A 36 -30.48 1.82 -14.94
C ARG A 36 -31.27 3.12 -14.83
N ARG A 37 -31.12 3.81 -13.70
CA ARG A 37 -31.67 5.17 -13.53
C ARG A 37 -30.90 6.14 -14.42
N SER A 38 -31.60 7.07 -15.06
CA SER A 38 -30.98 8.16 -15.82
C SER A 38 -30.28 9.14 -14.86
N GLU A 39 -29.04 9.52 -15.18
CA GLU A 39 -28.34 10.61 -14.51
C GLU A 39 -28.72 11.94 -15.18
N TYR A 40 -29.01 12.97 -14.39
CA TYR A 40 -29.20 14.33 -14.90
C TYR A 40 -27.85 15.03 -15.05
N ILE A 41 -27.75 15.98 -15.99
CA ILE A 41 -26.54 16.76 -16.23
C ILE A 41 -26.26 17.63 -15.00
N ALA A 42 -25.41 17.15 -14.11
CA ALA A 42 -24.90 17.91 -12.97
C ALA A 42 -23.72 18.76 -13.43
N HIS A 43 -23.72 20.05 -13.05
CA HIS A 43 -22.65 20.99 -13.39
C HIS A 43 -21.28 20.63 -12.77
N ASP A 44 -21.29 19.69 -11.82
CA ASP A 44 -20.12 19.20 -11.07
C ASP A 44 -19.72 17.76 -11.49
N ALA A 45 -20.10 17.36 -12.71
CA ALA A 45 -19.69 16.09 -13.29
C ALA A 45 -18.16 16.05 -13.42
N ARG A 46 -17.56 15.08 -12.73
CA ARG A 46 -16.12 14.83 -12.63
C ARG A 46 -15.42 15.06 -13.97
N VAL A 47 -14.66 16.15 -14.06
CA VAL A 47 -13.59 16.25 -15.07
C VAL A 47 -12.60 15.15 -14.73
N ILE A 48 -12.75 13.99 -15.38
CA ILE A 48 -11.75 12.92 -15.37
C ILE A 48 -10.53 13.47 -16.10
N LYS A 49 -9.72 14.27 -15.40
CA LYS A 49 -8.37 14.55 -15.84
C LYS A 49 -7.66 13.21 -15.74
N ASN A 50 -7.39 12.61 -16.90
CA ASN A 50 -6.46 11.49 -17.06
C ASN A 50 -5.10 11.89 -16.49
N ARG A 51 -4.93 11.78 -15.17
CA ARG A 51 -3.68 12.05 -14.46
C ARG A 51 -3.10 10.71 -14.08
N LYS A 52 -2.11 10.28 -14.88
CA LYS A 52 -1.02 9.39 -14.45
C LYS A 52 -0.14 10.11 -13.41
N GLU A 53 -0.76 10.61 -12.35
CA GLU A 53 -0.06 11.25 -11.24
C GLU A 53 -0.19 10.31 -10.05
N GLY A 54 0.95 9.88 -9.53
CA GLY A 54 1.02 8.93 -8.42
C GLY A 54 0.14 9.38 -7.25
N VAL A 55 -0.40 8.39 -6.54
CA VAL A 55 -1.26 8.57 -5.34
C VAL A 55 -0.60 9.50 -4.29
N GLU A 56 0.72 9.64 -4.36
CA GLU A 56 1.60 10.51 -3.55
C GLU A 56 1.16 11.99 -3.58
N ASN A 57 0.68 12.50 -4.73
CA ASN A 57 0.27 13.91 -4.85
C ASN A 57 -1.16 14.19 -4.36
N LYS A 58 -1.95 13.17 -3.98
CA LYS A 58 -3.31 13.38 -3.44
C LYS A 58 -3.32 13.76 -1.96
N PHE A 59 -2.21 13.55 -1.25
CA PHE A 59 -2.03 14.04 0.12
C PHE A 59 -1.44 15.46 0.17
N ALA A 60 -0.98 16.00 -0.96
CA ALA A 60 -0.63 17.40 -1.07
C ALA A 60 -1.93 18.23 -1.03
N ARG A 61 -2.25 18.70 0.17
CA ARG A 61 -3.32 19.67 0.44
C ARG A 61 -3.24 20.81 -0.58
N SER A 62 -4.38 21.23 -1.12
CA SER A 62 -4.47 22.34 -2.08
C SER A 62 -3.73 23.57 -1.55
N GLY A 63 -2.96 24.25 -2.41
CA GLY A 63 -2.10 25.37 -2.03
C GLY A 63 -2.80 26.51 -1.27
N GLU A 64 -4.12 26.63 -1.43
CA GLU A 64 -4.96 27.59 -0.71
C GLU A 64 -5.16 27.25 0.78
N SER A 65 -5.14 25.95 1.12
CA SER A 65 -5.13 25.49 2.51
C SER A 65 -3.73 25.43 3.13
N ALA A 66 -2.68 25.42 2.29
CA ALA A 66 -1.30 25.60 2.72
C ALA A 66 -0.98 27.06 3.06
N SER A 67 -1.49 28.02 2.26
CA SER A 67 -1.35 29.45 2.49
C SER A 67 -1.95 29.91 3.84
N LYS A 68 -3.08 29.32 4.27
CA LYS A 68 -3.70 29.60 5.59
C LYS A 68 -2.95 29.03 6.79
N ARG A 69 -1.84 28.32 6.59
CA ARG A 69 -0.99 27.73 7.64
C ARG A 69 0.49 27.98 7.37
N SER A 70 0.82 29.09 6.71
CA SER A 70 2.20 29.58 6.76
C SER A 70 2.48 30.03 8.19
N TYR A 71 3.39 29.34 8.87
CA TYR A 71 3.84 29.69 10.20
C TYR A 71 5.16 30.46 10.02
N ASP A 72 5.06 31.79 9.98
CA ASP A 72 6.18 32.65 9.61
C ASP A 72 7.17 32.80 10.78
N THR A 73 6.69 32.69 12.02
CA THR A 73 7.53 32.75 13.23
C THR A 73 7.69 31.39 13.91
N THR A 74 8.80 31.18 14.62
CA THR A 74 9.05 29.97 15.42
C THR A 74 7.97 29.75 16.48
N ARG A 75 7.47 30.83 17.09
CA ARG A 75 6.39 30.77 18.08
C ARG A 75 5.09 30.25 17.48
N GLU A 76 4.75 30.69 16.28
CA GLU A 76 3.58 30.21 15.54
C GLU A 76 3.76 28.75 15.10
N GLN A 77 4.97 28.35 14.71
CA GLN A 77 5.29 26.96 14.39
C GLN A 77 5.08 26.05 15.60
N VAL A 78 5.60 26.44 16.77
CA VAL A 78 5.40 25.68 18.03
C VAL A 78 3.92 25.60 18.39
N ALA A 79 3.19 26.72 18.34
CA ALA A 79 1.75 26.71 18.59
C ALA A 79 0.98 25.84 17.56
N GLY A 80 1.43 25.81 16.31
CA GLY A 80 0.94 24.92 15.27
C GLY A 80 1.15 23.44 15.60
N ILE A 81 2.35 23.08 16.07
CA ILE A 81 2.70 21.73 16.51
C ILE A 81 1.85 21.32 17.71
N GLU A 82 1.78 22.15 18.76
CA GLU A 82 0.97 21.89 19.96
C GLU A 82 -0.51 21.68 19.62
N ASN A 83 -1.05 22.42 18.64
CA ASN A 83 -2.42 22.23 18.16
C ASN A 83 -2.66 20.83 17.56
N THR A 84 -1.65 20.15 17.02
CA THR A 84 -1.79 18.79 16.49
C THR A 84 -1.83 17.71 17.57
N PHE A 85 -1.32 17.99 18.77
CA PHE A 85 -1.33 17.08 19.92
C PHE A 85 -2.53 17.27 20.84
N LYS A 86 -3.43 18.21 20.53
CA LYS A 86 -4.66 18.41 21.30
C LYS A 86 -5.55 17.16 21.21
N PRO A 87 -6.31 16.85 22.28
CA PRO A 87 -7.18 15.68 22.30
C PRO A 87 -8.16 15.73 21.13
N VAL A 88 -8.26 14.60 20.43
CA VAL A 88 -9.10 14.49 19.25
C VAL A 88 -10.58 14.48 19.69
N PRO A 89 -11.45 15.31 19.09
CA PRO A 89 -12.86 15.33 19.45
C PRO A 89 -13.53 13.99 19.07
N VAL A 90 -14.48 13.55 19.91
CA VAL A 90 -15.18 12.27 19.74
C VAL A 90 -16.02 12.24 18.44
N ASP A 91 -16.52 13.39 18.00
CA ASP A 91 -17.35 13.52 16.80
C ASP A 91 -16.55 13.85 15.53
N LEU A 92 -15.58 13.00 15.18
CA LEU A 92 -14.87 13.12 13.90
C LEU A 92 -15.79 12.80 12.72
N GLN A 93 -15.86 13.73 11.77
CA GLN A 93 -16.57 13.56 10.50
C GLN A 93 -15.63 13.71 9.31
N HIS A 94 -15.86 12.91 8.27
CA HIS A 94 -15.12 13.04 7.02
C HIS A 94 -15.40 14.42 6.38
N PRO A 95 -14.37 15.18 5.96
CA PRO A 95 -14.53 16.57 5.54
C PRO A 95 -15.52 16.74 4.36
N GLN A 96 -15.56 15.79 3.43
CA GLN A 96 -16.39 15.85 2.22
C GLN A 96 -17.73 15.12 2.37
N THR A 97 -17.76 13.94 3.00
CA THR A 97 -18.96 13.08 3.06
C THR A 97 -19.71 13.18 4.38
N LYS A 98 -19.12 13.87 5.38
CA LYS A 98 -19.64 14.02 6.75
C LYS A 98 -19.89 12.70 7.49
N SER A 99 -19.36 11.59 6.96
CA SER A 99 -19.46 10.27 7.58
C SER A 99 -18.69 10.23 8.89
N LYS A 100 -19.23 9.57 9.92
CA LYS A 100 -18.58 9.45 11.23
C LYS A 100 -17.40 8.48 11.20
N ALA A 101 -16.35 8.77 11.95
CA ALA A 101 -15.24 7.85 12.15
C ALA A 101 -15.67 6.64 12.99
N ARG A 102 -15.26 5.43 12.57
CA ARG A 102 -15.61 4.18 13.27
C ARG A 102 -14.59 3.78 14.34
N LYS A 103 -13.31 3.96 14.06
CA LYS A 103 -12.19 3.59 14.94
C LYS A 103 -11.08 4.63 14.78
N ILE A 104 -10.45 4.99 15.90
CA ILE A 104 -9.28 5.85 15.95
C ILE A 104 -8.15 4.98 16.51
N THR A 105 -7.11 4.77 15.73
CA THR A 105 -5.92 4.02 16.14
C THR A 105 -4.78 5.02 16.40
N PRO A 106 -4.20 5.07 17.61
CA PRO A 106 -3.10 5.99 17.89
C PRO A 106 -1.85 5.59 17.10
N LEU A 107 -1.08 6.60 16.70
CA LEU A 107 0.19 6.43 15.98
C LEU A 107 1.36 6.81 16.90
N LEU A 108 2.16 5.83 17.32
CA LEU A 108 3.26 5.99 18.27
C LEU A 108 4.61 5.62 17.64
N PRO A 109 5.74 6.19 18.10
CA PRO A 109 7.05 5.74 17.62
C PRO A 109 7.31 4.30 18.07
N ASP A 110 7.83 3.46 17.18
CA ASP A 110 8.24 2.10 17.53
C ASP A 110 9.60 2.16 18.25
N MET A 111 9.59 2.02 19.57
CA MET A 111 10.80 2.05 20.39
C MET A 111 11.66 0.79 20.24
N ALA A 112 11.09 -0.34 19.81
CA ALA A 112 11.83 -1.59 19.64
C ALA A 112 12.63 -1.59 18.34
N CYS A 113 12.07 -1.00 17.28
CA CYS A 113 12.71 -0.94 15.96
C CYS A 113 13.38 0.41 15.65
N TRP A 114 13.42 1.35 16.61
CA TRP A 114 13.92 2.71 16.36
C TRP A 114 15.40 2.76 15.94
N GLU A 115 16.20 1.82 16.43
CA GLU A 115 17.62 1.71 16.10
C GLU A 115 17.86 1.17 14.68
N ASN A 116 16.88 0.45 14.12
CA ASN A 116 17.00 -0.16 12.81
C ASN A 116 16.94 0.90 11.70
N ILE A 117 17.89 0.84 10.78
CA ILE A 117 17.92 1.72 9.61
C ILE A 117 17.17 1.04 8.46
N TYR A 118 15.99 1.57 8.15
CA TYR A 118 15.19 1.09 7.02
C TYR A 118 15.45 1.88 5.74
N THR A 119 15.51 1.15 4.62
CA THR A 119 15.55 1.68 3.27
C THR A 119 14.46 1.01 2.43
N ILE A 120 13.67 1.79 1.69
CA ILE A 120 12.70 1.24 0.74
C ILE A 120 13.43 0.89 -0.55
N GLY A 121 13.41 -0.39 -0.95
CA GLY A 121 13.79 -0.82 -2.30
C GLY A 121 12.56 -0.96 -3.20
N GLN A 122 12.41 -0.09 -4.20
CA GLN A 122 11.34 -0.16 -5.18
C GLN A 122 11.86 -0.69 -6.51
N PHE A 123 11.39 -1.87 -6.93
CA PHE A 123 11.73 -2.47 -8.21
C PHE A 123 10.72 -2.09 -9.28
N SER A 124 11.18 -1.58 -10.43
CA SER A 124 10.28 -1.23 -11.55
C SER A 124 9.72 -2.44 -12.29
N ALA A 125 10.35 -3.60 -12.13
CA ALA A 125 9.99 -4.86 -12.75
C ALA A 125 10.13 -5.99 -11.73
N GLU A 126 9.32 -7.04 -11.88
CA GLU A 126 9.33 -8.18 -10.98
C GLU A 126 10.71 -8.86 -10.97
N PRO A 127 11.37 -8.94 -9.79
CA PRO A 127 12.74 -9.45 -9.66
C PRO A 127 12.85 -10.98 -9.66
N ALA A 128 11.74 -11.69 -9.87
CA ALA A 128 11.73 -13.15 -10.05
C ALA A 128 12.28 -13.55 -11.43
N ASP A 129 12.94 -14.70 -11.49
CA ASP A 129 13.35 -15.34 -12.76
C ASP A 129 12.15 -15.97 -13.48
N GLU A 130 12.33 -16.26 -14.77
CA GLU A 130 11.28 -16.87 -15.61
C GLU A 130 10.64 -18.15 -15.02
N PRO A 131 11.38 -19.12 -14.44
CA PRO A 131 10.75 -20.31 -13.87
C PRO A 131 9.86 -19.97 -12.66
N ARG A 132 10.25 -19.02 -11.81
CA ARG A 132 9.40 -18.56 -10.69
C ARG A 132 8.18 -17.81 -11.20
N LYS A 133 8.33 -16.94 -12.20
CA LYS A 133 7.21 -16.24 -12.85
C LYS A 133 6.19 -17.22 -13.46
N ALA A 134 6.67 -18.27 -14.12
CA ALA A 134 5.82 -19.32 -14.68
C ALA A 134 5.04 -20.05 -13.57
N LYS A 135 5.70 -20.42 -12.47
CA LYS A 135 5.04 -21.01 -11.30
C LYS A 135 3.95 -20.09 -10.74
N ARG A 136 4.25 -18.81 -10.53
CA ARG A 136 3.28 -17.82 -10.01
C ARG A 136 2.05 -17.67 -10.89
N LYS A 137 2.23 -17.66 -12.22
CA LYS A 137 1.10 -17.61 -13.17
C LYS A 137 0.19 -18.83 -13.03
N ALA A 138 0.74 -20.01 -12.74
CA ALA A 138 -0.06 -21.21 -12.49
C ALA A 138 -0.84 -21.16 -11.17
N TYR A 139 -0.29 -20.49 -10.14
CA TYR A 139 -0.95 -20.33 -8.83
C TYR A 139 -1.94 -19.16 -8.74
N ALA A 140 -1.94 -18.24 -9.71
CA ALA A 140 -2.79 -17.03 -9.71
C ALA A 140 -4.31 -17.31 -9.79
N SER A 141 -4.73 -18.58 -9.81
CA SER A 141 -6.13 -19.00 -9.85
C SER A 141 -6.78 -19.18 -8.48
N SER A 142 -6.03 -19.16 -7.38
CA SER A 142 -6.58 -19.25 -6.02
C SER A 142 -6.68 -17.86 -5.36
N ASN A 143 -7.91 -17.39 -5.13
CA ASN A 143 -8.21 -16.15 -4.38
C ASN A 143 -8.30 -16.40 -2.87
N ASP A 144 -7.37 -17.16 -2.31
CA ASP A 144 -7.36 -17.42 -0.86
C ASP A 144 -6.69 -16.23 -0.14
N PRO A 145 -7.39 -15.50 0.76
CA PRO A 145 -6.84 -14.37 1.48
C PRO A 145 -5.71 -14.76 2.46
N ASP A 146 -5.64 -16.02 2.89
CA ASP A 146 -4.64 -16.49 3.85
C ASP A 146 -3.40 -17.09 3.18
N GLN A 147 -3.31 -17.07 1.85
CA GLN A 147 -2.15 -17.58 1.16
C GLN A 147 -0.90 -16.70 1.39
N PRO A 148 0.25 -17.32 1.71
CA PRO A 148 1.51 -16.59 1.83
C PRO A 148 1.86 -15.92 0.50
N ARG A 149 2.47 -14.74 0.59
CA ARG A 149 2.87 -13.96 -0.59
C ARG A 149 3.69 -14.83 -1.54
N PRO A 150 3.47 -14.79 -2.87
CA PRO A 150 4.20 -15.63 -3.82
C PRO A 150 5.72 -15.51 -3.72
N SER A 151 6.22 -14.32 -3.36
CA SER A 151 7.64 -14.07 -3.12
C SER A 151 8.23 -14.76 -1.90
N ALA A 152 7.40 -15.02 -0.89
CA ALA A 152 7.80 -15.74 0.31
C ALA A 152 7.89 -17.26 0.06
N LEU A 153 7.03 -17.78 -0.82
CA LEU A 153 6.99 -19.20 -1.20
C LEU A 153 8.17 -19.60 -2.08
N ASP A 154 8.52 -18.77 -3.06
CA ASP A 154 9.59 -19.08 -4.01
C ASP A 154 10.96 -18.50 -3.65
N GLY A 155 11.06 -17.86 -2.47
CA GLY A 155 12.27 -17.27 -1.92
C GLY A 155 12.77 -16.04 -2.66
N THR A 156 11.96 -15.42 -3.52
CA THR A 156 12.34 -14.16 -4.18
C THR A 156 12.52 -13.03 -3.17
N ASP A 157 11.84 -13.06 -2.03
CA ASP A 157 12.02 -12.08 -0.94
C ASP A 157 13.38 -12.18 -0.23
N ARG A 158 14.15 -13.25 -0.48
CA ARG A 158 15.45 -13.55 0.16
C ARG A 158 16.63 -13.40 -0.80
N GLY A 159 16.43 -12.75 -1.95
CA GLY A 159 17.53 -12.46 -2.85
C GLY A 159 18.52 -11.45 -2.27
N ILE A 160 19.72 -11.43 -2.83
CA ILE A 160 20.81 -10.54 -2.42
C ILE A 160 21.08 -9.54 -3.54
N LEU A 161 21.08 -8.25 -3.21
CA LEU A 161 21.58 -7.20 -4.09
C LEU A 161 23.08 -7.00 -3.83
N ARG A 162 23.90 -7.13 -4.86
CA ARG A 162 25.33 -6.83 -4.79
C ARG A 162 25.68 -5.66 -5.71
N PRO A 163 26.34 -4.61 -5.21
CA PRO A 163 26.86 -3.55 -6.07
C PRO A 163 28.03 -4.04 -6.90
N MET A 164 28.03 -3.65 -8.17
CA MET A 164 29.07 -3.92 -9.15
C MET A 164 29.52 -2.61 -9.80
N VAL A 165 30.78 -2.59 -10.21
CA VAL A 165 31.37 -1.49 -10.97
C VAL A 165 31.98 -2.11 -12.21
N ASN A 166 31.70 -1.53 -13.37
CA ASN A 166 32.30 -1.97 -14.61
C ASN A 166 33.82 -1.70 -14.59
N PRO A 167 34.68 -2.73 -14.81
CA PRO A 167 36.13 -2.54 -14.84
C PRO A 167 36.61 -1.58 -15.94
N HIS A 168 35.87 -1.48 -17.04
CA HIS A 168 36.21 -0.61 -18.17
C HIS A 168 35.69 0.82 -18.01
N ASP A 169 34.68 1.03 -17.16
CA ASP A 169 34.09 2.34 -16.88
C ASP A 169 33.72 2.47 -15.40
N PRO A 170 34.55 3.11 -14.57
CA PRO A 170 34.27 3.33 -13.15
C PRO A 170 32.98 4.11 -12.87
N SER A 171 32.42 4.81 -13.86
CA SER A 171 31.17 5.55 -13.72
C SER A 171 29.92 4.66 -13.92
N ASP A 172 30.06 3.50 -14.57
CA ASP A 172 29.00 2.51 -14.73
C ASP A 172 28.92 1.61 -13.49
N THR A 173 28.22 2.12 -12.47
CA THR A 173 27.86 1.34 -11.28
C THR A 173 26.44 0.79 -11.39
N TYR A 174 26.26 -0.48 -11.07
CA TYR A 174 24.98 -1.16 -11.16
C TYR A 174 24.83 -2.20 -10.04
N LEU A 175 23.62 -2.70 -9.83
CA LEU A 175 23.33 -3.75 -8.85
C LEU A 175 23.03 -5.05 -9.58
N VAL A 176 23.56 -6.16 -9.09
CA VAL A 176 23.17 -7.49 -9.55
C VAL A 176 22.29 -8.13 -8.49
N TRP A 177 21.15 -8.66 -8.94
CA TRP A 177 20.23 -9.40 -8.10
C TRP A 177 20.48 -10.89 -8.19
N PHE A 178 20.78 -11.49 -7.04
CA PHE A 178 21.07 -12.89 -6.90
C PHE A 178 19.93 -13.59 -6.18
N LEU A 179 19.34 -14.62 -6.81
CA LEU A 179 18.30 -15.44 -6.20
C LEU A 179 18.87 -16.77 -5.70
N PRO A 180 18.39 -17.29 -4.55
CA PRO A 180 18.82 -18.59 -4.07
C PRO A 180 18.46 -19.69 -5.08
N ASN A 181 19.26 -20.75 -5.15
CA ASN A 181 18.87 -21.95 -5.90
C ASN A 181 17.71 -22.69 -5.19
N GLY A 182 17.16 -23.75 -5.81
CA GLY A 182 16.02 -24.47 -5.25
C GLY A 182 16.26 -25.03 -3.84
N GLU A 183 17.44 -25.61 -3.61
CA GLU A 183 17.83 -26.17 -2.31
C GLU A 183 18.00 -25.10 -1.23
N SER A 184 18.67 -24.00 -1.56
CA SER A 184 18.84 -22.86 -0.65
C SER A 184 17.52 -22.17 -0.35
N THR A 185 16.62 -22.11 -1.34
CA THR A 185 15.26 -21.59 -1.16
C THR A 185 14.52 -22.40 -0.11
N ALA A 186 14.52 -23.73 -0.20
CA ALA A 186 13.84 -24.59 0.77
C ALA A 186 14.38 -24.39 2.19
N ARG A 187 15.71 -24.31 2.35
CA ARG A 187 16.35 -24.07 3.66
C ARG A 187 16.00 -22.69 4.23
N LEU A 188 16.03 -21.64 3.42
CA LEU A 188 15.68 -20.28 3.85
C LEU A 188 14.17 -20.12 4.12
N VAL A 189 13.33 -20.95 3.50
CA VAL A 189 11.90 -21.02 3.80
C VAL A 189 11.70 -21.65 5.17
N GLN A 190 12.29 -22.83 5.40
CA GLN A 190 12.23 -23.53 6.69
C GLN A 190 12.78 -22.68 7.84
N GLN A 191 13.91 -21.99 7.67
CA GLN A 191 14.48 -21.14 8.71
C GLN A 191 13.55 -19.97 9.11
N LYS A 192 12.73 -19.47 8.18
CA LYS A 192 11.77 -18.40 8.49
C LYS A 192 10.58 -18.92 9.28
N GLU A 193 10.19 -20.17 9.02
CA GLU A 193 9.11 -20.84 9.75
C GLU A 193 9.59 -21.24 11.15
N ASP A 194 10.81 -21.79 11.25
CA ASP A 194 11.45 -22.22 12.49
C ASP A 194 12.83 -21.54 12.68
N PRO A 195 12.90 -20.46 13.46
CA PRO A 195 14.16 -19.73 13.73
C PRO A 195 15.22 -20.54 14.48
N SER A 196 14.85 -21.70 15.03
CA SER A 196 15.73 -22.64 15.72
C SER A 196 16.58 -23.49 14.77
N ILE A 197 16.24 -23.52 13.48
CA ILE A 197 17.00 -24.23 12.46
C ILE A 197 18.25 -23.42 12.14
N SER A 198 19.42 -23.93 12.56
CA SER A 198 20.69 -23.29 12.24
C SER A 198 21.04 -23.43 10.76
N LEU A 199 21.41 -22.33 10.11
CA LEU A 199 22.01 -22.33 8.78
C LEU A 199 23.53 -22.60 8.79
N SER A 200 24.13 -22.77 9.97
CA SER A 200 25.59 -22.82 10.16
C SER A 200 26.31 -23.93 9.40
N ASP A 201 25.63 -25.04 9.09
CA ASP A 201 26.24 -26.20 8.42
C ASP A 201 26.14 -26.18 6.87
N GLY A 202 25.42 -25.21 6.30
CA GLY A 202 25.07 -25.21 4.87
C GLY A 202 25.59 -24.00 4.11
N ARG A 203 26.45 -24.23 3.10
CA ARG A 203 26.71 -23.23 2.04
C ARG A 203 25.41 -22.98 1.28
N LEU A 204 24.96 -21.72 1.24
CA LEU A 204 23.84 -21.30 0.39
C LEU A 204 24.37 -20.78 -0.94
N THR A 205 23.73 -21.19 -2.01
CA THR A 205 24.12 -20.82 -3.38
C THR A 205 23.06 -19.93 -3.99
N TYR A 206 23.49 -18.80 -4.53
CA TYR A 206 22.65 -17.83 -5.21
C TYR A 206 23.15 -17.60 -6.63
N ASN A 207 22.24 -17.52 -7.59
CA ASN A 207 22.53 -17.31 -8.99
C ASN A 207 22.14 -15.90 -9.42
N ALA A 208 22.96 -15.27 -10.26
CA ALA A 208 22.65 -13.97 -10.85
C ALA A 208 21.43 -14.09 -11.76
N VAL A 209 20.48 -13.16 -11.62
CA VAL A 209 19.21 -13.17 -12.38
C VAL A 209 19.07 -11.93 -13.24
N CYS A 210 19.29 -10.75 -12.65
CA CYS A 210 19.07 -9.48 -13.33
C CYS A 210 20.07 -8.43 -12.86
N ASP A 211 20.51 -7.63 -13.83
CA ASP A 211 21.27 -6.41 -13.62
C ASP A 211 20.29 -5.23 -13.50
N TYR A 212 20.60 -4.32 -12.59
CA TYR A 212 19.76 -3.19 -12.25
C TYR A 212 20.57 -1.90 -12.18
N GLU A 213 20.04 -0.85 -12.78
CA GLU A 213 20.42 0.52 -12.49
C GLU A 213 19.67 0.98 -11.24
N TYR A 214 20.32 1.77 -10.39
CA TYR A 214 19.71 2.28 -9.18
C TYR A 214 19.81 3.80 -9.12
N SER A 215 18.82 4.41 -8.48
CA SER A 215 18.83 5.82 -8.12
C SER A 215 18.43 5.93 -6.66
N ASN A 216 19.17 6.73 -5.91
CA ASN A 216 18.89 6.97 -4.50
C ASN A 216 18.16 8.29 -4.36
N ASP A 217 16.98 8.24 -3.75
CA ASP A 217 16.12 9.38 -3.49
C ASP A 217 16.23 9.84 -2.02
N ALA A 218 17.43 9.73 -1.44
CA ALA A 218 17.70 10.11 -0.05
C ALA A 218 17.58 11.63 0.22
N GLY A 219 17.39 12.46 -0.82
CA GLY A 219 17.43 13.92 -0.73
C GLY A 219 16.15 14.68 -1.06
N SER A 220 15.06 14.03 -1.47
CA SER A 220 13.88 14.74 -2.03
C SER A 220 13.01 15.52 -1.03
N GLY A 221 13.42 15.64 0.24
CA GLY A 221 12.60 16.26 1.30
C GLY A 221 11.37 15.42 1.69
N THR A 222 11.08 14.35 0.96
CA THR A 222 10.05 13.37 1.27
C THR A 222 10.54 12.41 2.36
N LYS A 223 9.88 12.42 3.52
CA LYS A 223 10.14 11.49 4.62
C LYS A 223 9.16 10.32 4.53
N TYR A 224 9.69 9.11 4.43
CA TYR A 224 8.87 7.90 4.42
C TYR A 224 8.77 7.32 5.84
N LEU A 225 7.61 6.77 6.18
CA LEU A 225 7.36 6.10 7.45
C LEU A 225 6.94 4.65 7.17
N LEU A 226 7.56 3.72 7.87
CA LEU A 226 7.08 2.34 7.97
C LEU A 226 6.03 2.29 9.08
N LEU A 227 4.85 1.78 8.79
CA LEU A 227 3.77 1.60 9.76
C LEU A 227 3.58 0.11 10.04
N SER A 228 3.60 -0.24 11.32
CA SER A 228 3.35 -1.59 11.82
C SER A 228 2.19 -1.57 12.80
N ASN A 229 1.35 -2.60 12.78
CA ASN A 229 0.32 -2.78 13.80
C ASN A 229 0.92 -3.57 14.96
N HIS A 230 0.75 -3.05 16.17
CA HIS A 230 1.13 -3.69 17.42
C HIS A 230 -0.11 -3.88 18.28
N GLU A 231 -0.20 -5.04 18.94
CA GLU A 231 -1.19 -5.26 20.00
C GLU A 231 -0.60 -4.72 21.31
N GLY A 232 -1.15 -3.59 21.76
CA GLY A 232 -0.80 -2.99 23.05
C GLY A 232 -1.78 -3.42 24.14
N HIS A 233 -1.42 -3.11 25.39
CA HIS A 233 -2.25 -3.39 26.57
C HIS A 233 -3.62 -2.67 26.52
N ASP A 234 -3.69 -1.51 25.85
CA ASP A 234 -4.88 -0.68 25.69
C ASP A 234 -5.59 -0.87 24.32
N GLY A 235 -5.19 -1.90 23.57
CA GLY A 235 -5.75 -2.24 22.25
C GLY A 235 -4.75 -2.09 21.10
N GLU A 236 -5.27 -2.04 19.87
CA GLU A 236 -4.44 -1.91 18.67
C GLU A 236 -3.77 -0.53 18.61
N ILE A 237 -2.44 -0.52 18.53
CA ILE A 237 -1.61 0.68 18.37
C ILE A 237 -0.90 0.55 17.03
N MET A 238 -0.84 1.64 16.27
CA MET A 238 0.00 1.69 15.08
C MET A 238 1.34 2.29 15.47
N ALA A 239 2.43 1.57 15.23
CA ALA A 239 3.76 2.07 15.47
C ALA A 239 4.38 2.59 14.16
N TYR A 240 5.22 3.63 14.25
CA TYR A 240 5.97 4.15 13.11
C TYR A 240 7.48 4.09 13.30
N CYS A 241 8.16 3.74 12.20
CA CYS A 241 9.62 3.85 12.06
C CYS A 241 9.97 4.79 10.91
N PRO A 242 10.90 5.75 11.09
CA PRO A 242 11.37 6.58 10.00
C PRO A 242 12.23 5.77 9.02
N ILE A 243 11.96 5.95 7.73
CA ILE A 243 12.75 5.34 6.65
C ILE A 243 13.73 6.39 6.16
N ARG A 244 15.03 6.06 6.19
CA ARG A 244 16.10 7.03 5.91
C ARG A 244 16.31 7.29 4.42
N SER A 245 16.04 6.29 3.59
CA SER A 245 16.28 6.41 2.15
C SER A 245 15.32 5.55 1.34
N LYS A 246 15.13 5.94 0.09
CA LYS A 246 14.40 5.17 -0.92
C LYS A 246 15.32 4.94 -2.11
N MET A 247 15.50 3.68 -2.45
CA MET A 247 16.25 3.24 -3.62
C MET A 247 15.27 2.77 -4.69
N ASN A 248 15.30 3.44 -5.84
CA ASN A 248 14.53 3.03 -7.02
C ASN A 248 15.43 2.24 -7.95
N VAL A 249 15.04 1.01 -8.23
CA VAL A 249 15.83 0.01 -8.95
C VAL A 249 15.12 -0.30 -10.27
N ARG A 250 15.81 -0.09 -11.39
CA ARG A 250 15.31 -0.29 -12.76
C ARG A 250 16.16 -1.31 -13.50
N LYS A 251 15.52 -2.23 -14.21
CA LYS A 251 16.26 -3.28 -14.95
C LYS A 251 17.20 -2.62 -15.96
N LYS A 252 18.51 -2.92 -15.87
CA LYS A 252 19.53 -2.41 -16.80
C LYS A 252 19.19 -2.91 -18.20
N ARG A 253 19.22 -2.01 -19.18
CA ARG A 253 18.91 -2.36 -20.58
C ARG A 253 20.13 -3.00 -21.23
N ALA A 254 19.89 -3.96 -22.12
CA ALA A 254 20.96 -4.51 -22.94
C ALA A 254 21.56 -3.39 -23.79
N LEU A 255 22.90 -3.34 -23.82
CA LEU A 255 23.62 -2.39 -24.67
C LEU A 255 23.43 -2.74 -26.15
N SER A 256 23.50 -1.71 -27.00
CA SER A 256 23.48 -1.92 -28.46
C SER A 256 24.69 -2.75 -28.90
N ALA A 257 24.58 -3.47 -30.03
CA ALA A 257 25.66 -4.32 -30.53
C ALA A 257 27.00 -3.57 -30.68
N LYS A 258 26.97 -2.27 -30.99
CA LYS A 258 28.16 -1.41 -31.12
C LYS A 258 28.87 -1.14 -29.78
N LEU A 259 28.15 -1.22 -28.66
CA LEU A 259 28.66 -0.93 -27.31
C LEU A 259 28.85 -2.20 -26.49
N LYS A 260 28.69 -3.39 -27.09
CA LYS A 260 28.77 -4.66 -26.39
C LYS A 260 30.15 -4.90 -25.75
N TYR A 261 31.21 -4.37 -26.36
CA TYR A 261 32.58 -4.46 -25.83
C TYR A 261 32.74 -3.81 -24.45
N LEU A 262 31.87 -2.87 -24.08
CA LEU A 262 31.88 -2.25 -22.74
C LEU A 262 31.31 -3.18 -21.66
N ASP A 263 30.58 -4.23 -22.05
CA ASP A 263 30.01 -5.23 -21.13
C ASP A 263 30.73 -6.58 -21.23
N ASP A 264 31.86 -6.62 -21.93
CA ASP A 264 32.64 -7.84 -22.18
C ASP A 264 33.67 -8.05 -21.07
N TYR A 265 33.18 -8.29 -19.86
CA TYR A 265 33.99 -8.66 -18.71
C TYR A 265 33.32 -9.77 -17.90
N GLU A 266 34.12 -10.49 -17.12
CA GLU A 266 33.65 -11.61 -16.33
C GLU A 266 32.82 -11.13 -15.13
N LYS A 267 31.49 -11.21 -15.25
CA LYS A 267 30.55 -10.93 -14.16
C LYS A 267 30.40 -12.18 -13.28
N PRO A 268 30.36 -12.04 -11.94
CA PRO A 268 30.12 -13.17 -11.06
C PRO A 268 28.68 -13.65 -11.23
N ASN A 269 28.53 -14.90 -11.69
CA ASN A 269 27.23 -15.51 -11.93
C ASN A 269 26.68 -16.26 -10.72
N VAL A 270 27.54 -16.60 -9.75
CA VAL A 270 27.18 -17.37 -8.56
C VAL A 270 27.77 -16.72 -7.32
N LEU A 271 26.97 -16.60 -6.27
CA LEU A 271 27.42 -16.25 -4.93
C LEU A 271 27.23 -17.45 -4.00
N THR A 272 28.25 -17.74 -3.22
CA THR A 272 28.17 -18.69 -2.11
C THR A 272 28.20 -17.90 -0.82
N VAL A 273 27.18 -18.09 0.02
CA VAL A 273 27.04 -17.43 1.32
C VAL A 273 27.17 -18.47 2.41
N THR A 274 27.99 -18.16 3.41
CA THR A 274 28.18 -18.96 4.62
C THR A 274 27.75 -18.15 5.83
N TYR A 275 26.91 -18.74 6.67
CA TYR A 275 26.52 -18.14 7.95
C TYR A 275 27.56 -18.55 9.00
N GLN A 276 28.11 -17.58 9.72
CA GLN A 276 28.99 -17.77 10.86
C GLN A 276 28.24 -17.50 12.15
#